data_AF-A0A1L5L4S1-F1
#
_entry.id   AF-A0A1L5L4S1-F1
#
_cell.length_a   1.000
_cell.length_b   1.000
_cell.length_c   1.000
_cell.angle_alpha   90.00
_cell.angle_beta   90.00
_cell.angle_gamma   90.00
#
_symmetry.space_group_name_H-M   'P 1'
#
loop_
_entity.id
_entity.type
_entity.pdbx_description
1 polymer ?
#
loop_
_entity_poly.entity_id
_entity_poly.type
_entity_poly.pdbx_seq_one_letter_code
_entity_poly.pdbx_strand_id
1 'polypeptide(L)' 'MHYKITTLVENAVYGRNLQAEHGLSLLIENNGYKILFDTGQSDLFIHN' A
#
# COMPACT_ATOMS: atom_id res chain seq x y z
N MET A 1 -0.54 21.71 3.25
CA MET A 1 -0.04 20.53 2.51
C MET A 1 -0.49 19.31 3.26
N HIS A 2 -1.20 18.39 2.61
CA HIS A 2 -1.74 17.19 3.27
C HIS A 2 -1.27 15.96 2.49
N TYR A 3 -0.47 15.13 3.15
CA TYR A 3 -0.09 13.83 2.62
C TYR A 3 -1.20 12.83 2.92
N LYS A 4 -1.62 12.07 1.92
CA LYS A 4 -2.43 10.86 2.11
C LYS A 4 -1.53 9.65 1.87
N ILE A 5 -1.44 8.77 2.86
CA ILE A 5 -0.67 7.53 2.78
C ILE A 5 -1.67 6.39 2.87
N THR A 6 -1.67 5.52 1.86
CA THR A 6 -2.49 4.31 1.81
C THR A 6 -1.58 3.11 1.89
N THR A 7 -1.79 2.24 2.88
CA THR A 7 -1.10 0.95 2.96
C THR A 7 -1.72 0.00 1.96
N LEU A 8 -0.94 -0.43 0.97
CA LEU A 8 -1.34 -1.45 -0.01
C LEU A 8 -0.95 -2.84 0.47
N VAL A 9 0.19 -3.00 1.13
CA VAL A 9 0.66 -4.26 1.71
C VAL A 9 1.36 -3.99 3.04
N GLU A 10 1.05 -4.82 4.04
CA GLU A 10 1.76 -4.95 5.32
C GLU A 10 1.60 -6.39 5.83
N ASN A 11 2.36 -6.76 6.85
CA ASN A 11 2.37 -8.09 7.44
C ASN A 11 1.03 -8.50 8.09
N ALA A 12 0.14 -7.55 8.40
CA ALA A 12 -1.17 -7.82 8.98
C ALA A 12 -2.29 -7.04 8.29
N VAL A 13 -3.50 -7.59 8.37
CA VAL A 13 -4.70 -6.97 7.80
C VAL A 13 -5.92 -7.17 8.69
N TYR A 14 -6.74 -6.13 8.80
CA TYR A 14 -7.99 -6.14 9.56
C TYR A 14 -9.22 -5.87 8.68
N GLY A 15 -9.01 -5.41 7.44
CA GLY A 15 -10.06 -5.14 6.46
C GLY A 15 -10.53 -6.41 5.76
N ARG A 16 -11.85 -6.50 5.48
CA ARG A 16 -12.37 -7.58 4.63
C ARG A 16 -11.88 -7.43 3.20
N ASN A 17 -11.63 -8.56 2.53
CA ASN A 17 -11.17 -8.66 1.13
C ASN A 17 -9.79 -8.06 0.83
N LEU A 18 -9.02 -7.71 1.87
CA LEU A 18 -7.61 -7.37 1.74
C LEU A 18 -6.77 -8.57 2.16
N GLN A 19 -5.59 -8.73 1.57
CA GLN A 19 -4.63 -9.77 1.97
C GLN A 19 -3.37 -9.14 2.55
N ALA A 20 -2.68 -9.90 3.39
CA ALA A 20 -1.41 -9.53 3.98
C ALA A 20 -0.32 -10.49 3.48
N GLU A 21 0.90 -9.99 3.34
CA GLU A 21 2.10 -10.77 3.10
C GLU A 21 3.28 -10.14 3.84
N HIS A 22 4.38 -10.87 4.01
CA HIS A 22 5.56 -10.29 4.61
C HIS A 22 6.21 -9.30 3.62
N GLY A 23 6.02 -8.00 3.87
CA GLY A 23 6.50 -6.95 2.97
C GLY A 23 5.79 -5.63 3.22
N LEU A 24 6.19 -4.59 2.49
CA LEU A 24 5.59 -3.28 2.58
C LEU A 24 5.32 -2.72 1.19
N SER A 25 4.14 -2.13 1.00
CA SER A 25 3.88 -1.26 -0.15
C SER A 25 2.93 -0.14 0.25
N LEU A 26 3.28 1.09 -0.11
CA LEU A 26 2.52 2.30 0.22
C LEU A 26 2.24 3.12 -1.04
N LEU A 27 1.00 3.62 -1.15
CA LEU A 27 0.67 4.70 -2.08
C LEU A 27 0.67 6.04 -1.34
N ILE A 28 1.61 6.91 -1.71
CA ILE A 28 1.77 8.25 -1.14
C ILE A 28 1.24 9.26 -2.15
N GLU A 29 0.21 10.02 -1.75
CA GLU A 29 -0.45 11.02 -2.58
C GLU A 29 -0.27 12.42 -1.97
N ASN A 30 0.20 13.40 -2.75
CA ASN A 30 0.29 14.80 -2.35
C ASN A 30 0.28 15.73 -3.56
N ASN A 31 -0.54 16.78 -3.55
CA ASN A 31 -0.60 17.82 -4.59
C ASN A 31 -0.65 17.29 -6.04
N GLY A 32 -1.43 16.24 -6.30
CA GLY A 32 -1.56 15.62 -7.62
C GLY A 32 -0.45 14.63 -7.99
N TYR A 33 0.62 14.54 -7.19
CA TYR A 33 1.65 13.52 -7.32
C TYR A 33 1.24 12.23 -6.62
N LYS A 34 1.60 11.11 -7.24
CA LYS A 34 1.47 9.76 -6.67
C LYS A 34 2.81 9.07 -6.72
N ILE A 35 3.23 8.54 -5.58
CA ILE A 35 4.45 7.76 -5.44
C ILE A 35 4.03 6.40 -4.89
N LEU A 36 4.36 5.35 -5.65
CA LEU A 36 4.35 3.99 -5.13
C LEU A 36 5.69 3.75 -4.44
N PHE A 37 5.68 3.53 -3.13
CA PHE A 37 6.86 3.24 -2.34
C PHE A 37 6.85 1.76 -1.97
N ASP A 38 7.86 1.04 -2.45
CA ASP A 38 8.03 -0.41 -2.32
C ASP A 38 6.87 -1.22 -2.94
N THR A 39 7.09 -2.51 -3.17
CA THR A 39 6.15 -3.38 -3.90
C THR A 39 5.78 -4.65 -3.14
N GLY A 40 6.14 -4.76 -1.87
CA GLY A 40 5.93 -5.98 -1.11
C GLY A 40 6.78 -7.14 -1.64
N GLN A 41 6.31 -8.35 -1.39
CA GLN A 41 6.98 -9.60 -1.77
C GLN A 41 6.45 -10.17 -3.10
N SER A 42 5.19 -9.87 -3.46
CA SER A 42 4.55 -10.37 -4.67
C SER A 42 3.78 -9.26 -5.41
N ASP A 43 2.92 -9.65 -6.36
CA ASP A 43 2.01 -8.72 -7.04
C ASP A 43 0.81 -8.31 -6.17
N LEU A 44 0.77 -8.70 -4.90
CA LEU A 44 -0.35 -8.44 -4.01
C LEU A 44 -0.73 -6.96 -3.91
N PHE A 45 0.23 -6.03 -3.98
CA PHE A 45 -0.04 -4.59 -3.96
C PHE A 45 -0.92 -4.10 -5.13
N ILE A 46 -1.05 -4.88 -6.21
CA ILE A 46 -1.92 -4.60 -7.36
C ILE A 46 -3.36 -5.06 -7.07
N HIS A 47 -3.52 -6.12 -6.28
CA HIS A 47 -4.80 -6.78 -6.01
C HIS A 47 -5.54 -6.23 -4.77
N ASN A 48 -4.80 -5.59 -3.85
CA ASN A 48 -5.36 -4.83 -2.73
C ASN A 48 -5.84 -3.43 -3.17
#